data_AF-A0A832K1V0-F1
#
_entry.id   AF-A0A832K1V0-F1
#
_cell.length_a   1.000
_cell.length_b   1.000
_cell.length_c   1.000
_cell.angle_alpha   90.00
_cell.angle_beta   90.00
_cell.angle_gamma   90.00
#
_symmetry.space_group_name_H-M   'P 1'
#
loop_
_entity.id
_entity.type
_entity.pdbx_description
1 polymer ?
#
loop_
_entity_poly.entity_id
_entity_poly.type
_entity_poly.pdbx_seq_one_letter_code
_entity_poly.pdbx_strand_id
1 'polypeptide(L)'
;MKTYRLGLLAAVALAGLVACALSASAQEAKQGKKGGDTERRGQMAQQRVEYLSKELDLTAEQKTKLTALFEEQGKKMREMRDLTPEQRREKATAMREENQKKMKEILTPAQYEKWEKSRAEMRKRAPGERKGEGKGEGKAQGKKDA
;
A
#
# COMPACT_ATOMS: atom_id res chain seq x y z
N MET A 1 51.43 -10.67 -59.48
CA MET A 1 52.80 -10.92 -59.00
C MET A 1 52.96 -10.34 -57.60
N LYS A 2 53.70 -11.06 -56.74
CA LYS A 2 54.27 -10.68 -55.44
C LYS A 2 53.32 -10.38 -54.26
N THR A 3 53.30 -11.36 -53.35
CA THR A 3 53.04 -11.25 -51.92
C THR A 3 53.97 -10.26 -51.21
N TYR A 4 53.48 -9.61 -50.14
CA TYR A 4 54.32 -9.16 -49.04
C TYR A 4 53.78 -9.69 -47.71
N ARG A 5 54.69 -10.31 -46.95
CA ARG A 5 54.49 -10.99 -45.68
C ARG A 5 54.80 -10.05 -44.51
N LEU A 6 54.10 -10.29 -43.41
CA LEU A 6 54.51 -10.18 -42.00
C LEU A 6 55.51 -9.07 -41.61
N GLY A 7 55.01 -8.10 -40.86
CA GLY A 7 55.77 -7.30 -39.91
C GLY A 7 54.90 -7.06 -38.66
N LEU A 8 55.16 -7.85 -37.62
CA LEU A 8 54.51 -7.80 -36.32
C LEU A 8 55.30 -6.82 -35.44
N LEU A 9 54.73 -5.67 -35.08
CA LEU A 9 55.20 -4.88 -33.94
C LEU A 9 54.02 -4.21 -33.24
N ALA A 10 53.86 -4.62 -31.99
CA ALA A 10 52.90 -4.12 -31.04
C ALA A 10 53.17 -2.66 -30.66
N ALA A 11 52.10 -1.87 -30.57
CA ALA A 11 52.05 -0.72 -29.70
C ALA A 11 50.65 -0.67 -29.10
N VAL A 12 50.52 -1.28 -27.93
CA VAL A 12 49.37 -1.13 -27.03
C VAL A 12 49.34 0.32 -26.59
N ALA A 13 48.44 1.12 -27.18
CA ALA A 13 48.03 2.40 -26.63
C ALA A 13 46.67 2.20 -25.93
N LEU A 14 46.77 1.71 -24.69
CA LEU A 14 45.76 1.88 -23.66
C LEU A 14 45.61 3.38 -23.38
N ALA A 15 44.53 4.00 -23.83
CA ALA A 15 43.88 5.10 -23.11
C ALA A 15 42.58 5.51 -23.80
N GLY A 16 41.47 5.31 -23.09
CA GLY A 16 40.29 6.17 -23.22
C GLY A 16 39.22 5.71 -24.19
N LEU A 17 38.34 4.81 -23.73
CA LEU A 17 36.88 5.09 -23.70
C LEU A 17 36.09 4.01 -22.91
N VAL A 18 36.45 3.76 -21.65
CA VAL A 18 35.61 2.94 -20.75
C VAL A 18 34.93 3.88 -19.75
N ALA A 19 33.86 4.56 -20.17
CA ALA A 19 32.89 5.19 -19.26
C ALA A 19 31.69 5.79 -20.01
N CYS A 20 30.91 5.01 -20.77
CA CYS A 20 29.57 5.47 -21.16
C CYS A 20 28.57 4.38 -21.58
N ALA A 21 28.77 3.12 -21.17
CA ALA A 21 27.87 2.00 -21.52
C ALA A 21 27.29 1.27 -20.30
N LEU A 22 27.38 1.85 -19.09
CA LEU A 22 26.86 1.24 -17.85
C LEU A 22 25.80 2.10 -17.14
N SER A 23 25.31 3.16 -17.77
CA SER A 23 24.26 4.02 -17.19
C SER A 23 22.86 3.76 -17.76
N ALA A 24 22.73 2.82 -18.71
CA ALA A 24 21.45 2.49 -19.35
C ALA A 24 20.63 1.40 -18.62
N SER A 25 21.04 0.94 -17.44
CA SER A 25 20.25 0.03 -16.57
C SER A 25 19.87 0.64 -15.22
N ALA A 26 20.25 1.88 -14.94
CA ALA A 26 19.94 2.57 -13.68
C ALA A 26 18.73 3.51 -13.76
N GLN A 27 18.17 3.74 -14.95
CA GLN A 27 16.95 4.54 -15.12
C GLN A 27 15.64 3.72 -15.03
N GLU A 28 15.72 2.39 -14.96
CA GLU A 28 14.55 1.52 -14.71
C GLU A 28 14.25 1.33 -13.22
N ALA A 29 14.89 2.09 -12.32
CA ALA A 29 14.60 2.07 -10.88
C ALA A 29 13.65 3.20 -10.42
N LYS A 30 13.13 4.03 -11.33
CA LYS A 30 12.21 5.15 -11.00
C LYS A 30 10.85 5.11 -11.72
N GLN A 31 10.41 3.93 -12.17
CA GLN A 31 9.03 3.72 -12.62
C GLN A 31 8.33 2.55 -11.90
N GLY A 32 8.73 2.25 -10.66
CA GLY A 32 8.00 1.31 -9.80
C GLY A 32 7.08 2.06 -8.84
N LYS A 33 5.79 2.25 -9.19
CA LYS A 33 4.64 2.41 -8.25
C LYS A 33 3.36 2.87 -8.97
N LYS A 34 2.83 2.07 -9.89
CA LYS A 34 1.39 2.13 -10.22
C LYS A 34 0.75 0.74 -10.36
N GLY A 35 1.53 -0.30 -10.67
CA GLY A 35 1.06 -1.71 -10.67
C GLY A 35 0.99 -2.37 -9.28
N GLY A 36 2.00 -2.17 -8.44
CA GLY A 36 2.10 -2.86 -7.14
C GLY A 36 1.05 -2.47 -6.10
N ASP A 37 0.44 -1.28 -6.23
CA ASP A 37 -0.60 -0.82 -5.32
C ASP A 37 -1.94 -1.56 -5.50
N THR A 38 -2.27 -2.00 -6.71
CA THR A 38 -3.54 -2.67 -7.00
C THR A 38 -3.45 -4.14 -6.61
N GLU A 39 -2.38 -4.83 -7.00
CA GLU A 39 -2.16 -6.23 -6.66
C GLU A 39 -2.05 -6.45 -5.15
N ARG A 40 -1.26 -5.62 -4.46
CA ARG A 40 -1.13 -5.66 -2.99
C ARG A 40 -2.45 -5.43 -2.26
N ARG A 41 -3.39 -4.68 -2.85
CA ARG A 41 -4.72 -4.43 -2.26
C ARG A 41 -5.70 -5.56 -2.50
N GLY A 42 -5.69 -6.15 -3.70
CA GLY A 42 -6.44 -7.39 -3.96
C GLY A 42 -6.01 -8.48 -2.98
N GLN A 43 -4.69 -8.62 -2.80
CA GLN A 43 -4.13 -9.51 -1.78
C GLN A 43 -4.58 -9.15 -0.35
N MET A 44 -4.65 -7.87 0.01
CA MET A 44 -5.11 -7.45 1.35
C MET A 44 -6.61 -7.72 1.56
N ALA A 45 -7.45 -7.53 0.53
CA ALA A 45 -8.87 -7.88 0.58
C ALA A 45 -9.06 -9.39 0.77
N GLN A 46 -8.32 -10.20 0.00
CA GLN A 46 -8.33 -11.65 0.12
C GLN A 46 -7.86 -12.12 1.50
N GLN A 47 -6.75 -11.59 2.01
CA GLN A 47 -6.26 -11.91 3.36
C GLN A 47 -7.31 -11.61 4.45
N ARG A 48 -8.03 -10.50 4.32
CA ARG A 48 -9.10 -10.15 5.25
C ARG A 48 -10.27 -11.14 5.18
N VAL A 49 -10.65 -11.58 3.98
CA VAL A 49 -11.69 -12.60 3.81
C VAL A 49 -11.24 -13.94 4.36
N GLU A 50 -9.98 -14.33 4.15
CA GLU A 50 -9.43 -15.58 4.69
C GLU A 50 -9.43 -15.58 6.22
N TYR A 51 -9.07 -14.47 6.86
CA TYR A 51 -9.19 -14.33 8.30
C TYR A 51 -10.65 -14.48 8.77
N LEU A 52 -11.59 -13.77 8.13
CA LEU A 52 -13.01 -13.89 8.47
C LEU A 52 -13.57 -15.28 8.17
N SER A 53 -13.04 -15.98 7.17
CA SER A 53 -13.45 -17.33 6.84
C SER A 53 -13.14 -18.30 7.95
N LYS A 54 -11.97 -18.16 8.59
CA LYS A 54 -11.57 -19.01 9.72
C LYS A 54 -12.38 -18.72 10.98
N GLU A 55 -12.79 -17.47 11.16
CA GLU A 55 -13.57 -17.04 12.32
C GLU A 55 -15.06 -17.32 12.19
N LEU A 56 -15.63 -17.22 10.99
CA LEU A 56 -17.07 -17.22 10.76
C LEU A 56 -17.56 -18.42 9.94
N ASP A 57 -16.67 -19.34 9.55
CA ASP A 57 -16.99 -20.49 8.70
C ASP A 57 -17.74 -20.08 7.43
N LEU A 58 -17.14 -19.14 6.68
CA LEU A 58 -17.76 -18.54 5.50
C LEU A 58 -17.88 -19.53 4.33
N THR A 59 -19.04 -19.54 3.68
CA THR A 59 -19.23 -20.29 2.43
C THR A 59 -18.47 -19.67 1.26
N ALA A 60 -18.25 -20.43 0.19
CA ALA A 60 -17.59 -19.92 -1.02
C ALA A 60 -18.27 -18.68 -1.60
N GLU A 61 -19.61 -18.66 -1.63
CA GLU A 61 -20.39 -17.51 -2.09
C GLU A 61 -20.19 -16.28 -1.19
N GLN A 62 -20.17 -16.47 0.13
CA GLN A 62 -19.94 -15.39 1.09
C GLN A 62 -18.53 -14.80 0.93
N LYS A 63 -17.51 -15.64 0.73
CA LYS A 63 -16.13 -15.19 0.48
C LYS A 63 -16.05 -14.31 -0.76
N THR A 64 -16.68 -14.71 -1.86
CA THR A 64 -16.69 -13.94 -3.11
C THR A 64 -17.35 -12.58 -2.90
N LYS A 65 -18.53 -12.54 -2.26
CA LYS A 65 -19.25 -11.28 -1.97
C LYS A 65 -18.45 -10.36 -1.04
N LEU A 66 -17.80 -10.90 -0.01
CA LEU A 66 -16.96 -10.13 0.92
C LEU A 66 -15.69 -9.61 0.26
N THR A 67 -15.09 -10.36 -0.66
CA THR A 67 -13.91 -9.91 -1.41
C THR A 67 -14.27 -8.67 -2.23
N ALA A 68 -15.36 -8.75 -3.01
CA ALA A 68 -15.86 -7.62 -3.78
C ALA A 68 -16.18 -6.39 -2.90
N LEU A 69 -16.83 -6.62 -1.75
CA LEU A 69 -17.12 -5.56 -0.78
C LEU A 69 -15.86 -4.87 -0.26
N PHE A 70 -14.80 -5.62 0.06
CA PHE A 70 -13.55 -5.04 0.57
C PHE A 70 -12.73 -4.35 -0.51
N GLU A 71 -12.78 -4.83 -1.75
CA GLU A 71 -12.18 -4.12 -2.89
C GLU A 71 -12.88 -2.78 -3.15
N GLU A 72 -14.21 -2.76 -3.11
CA GLU A 72 -15.02 -1.54 -3.22
C GLU A 72 -14.68 -0.54 -2.12
N GLN A 73 -14.56 -0.99 -0.86
CA GLN A 73 -14.09 -0.16 0.25
C GLN A 73 -12.70 0.41 0.00
N GLY A 74 -11.77 -0.41 -0.50
CA GLY A 74 -10.43 0.05 -0.84
C GLY A 74 -10.42 1.12 -1.93
N LYS A 75 -11.39 1.12 -2.86
CA LYS A 75 -11.62 2.18 -3.84
C LYS A 75 -12.15 3.45 -3.17
N LYS A 76 -13.24 3.36 -2.41
CA LYS A 76 -13.84 4.51 -1.68
C LYS A 76 -12.85 5.18 -0.73
N MET A 77 -11.99 4.40 -0.06
CA MET A 77 -10.95 4.94 0.81
C MET A 77 -9.89 5.75 0.07
N ARG A 78 -9.60 5.44 -1.21
CA ARG A 78 -8.71 6.25 -2.05
C ARG A 78 -9.31 7.60 -2.37
N GLU A 79 -10.58 7.62 -2.75
CA GLU A 79 -11.30 8.86 -3.06
C GLU A 79 -11.37 9.79 -1.85
N MET A 80 -11.32 9.23 -0.64
CA MET A 80 -11.25 9.99 0.59
C MET A 80 -9.85 10.53 0.92
N ARG A 81 -8.78 10.13 0.21
CA ARG A 81 -7.40 10.47 0.58
C ARG A 81 -7.13 11.97 0.52
N ASP A 82 -7.70 12.65 -0.46
CA ASP A 82 -7.43 14.06 -0.74
C ASP A 82 -8.53 14.99 -0.19
N LEU A 83 -9.48 14.45 0.59
CA LEU A 83 -10.57 15.21 1.21
C LEU A 83 -10.17 15.86 2.53
N THR A 84 -10.87 16.95 2.88
CA THR A 84 -10.74 17.62 4.20
C THR A 84 -11.12 16.66 5.34
N PRO A 85 -10.67 16.92 6.58
CA PRO A 85 -11.02 16.10 7.72
C PRO A 85 -12.54 15.95 7.94
N GLU A 86 -13.31 17.02 7.74
CA GLU A 86 -14.77 17.05 7.90
C GLU A 86 -15.45 16.17 6.85
N GLN A 87 -15.11 16.38 5.57
CA GLN A 87 -15.65 15.59 4.46
C GLN A 87 -15.27 14.11 4.58
N ARG A 88 -14.06 13.83 5.05
CA ARG A 88 -13.59 12.46 5.31
C ARG A 88 -14.38 11.81 6.43
N ARG A 89 -14.71 12.54 7.51
CA ARG A 89 -15.53 12.02 8.62
C ARG A 89 -16.93 11.66 8.12
N GLU A 90 -17.56 12.55 7.38
CA GLU A 90 -18.90 12.33 6.82
C GLU A 90 -18.91 11.10 5.89
N LYS A 91 -18.02 11.06 4.89
CA LYS A 91 -17.91 9.91 3.98
C LYS A 91 -17.53 8.61 4.69
N ALA A 92 -16.68 8.67 5.71
CA ALA A 92 -16.33 7.49 6.50
C ALA A 92 -17.52 6.95 7.29
N THR A 93 -18.38 7.82 7.83
CA THR A 93 -19.62 7.41 8.51
C THR A 93 -20.58 6.75 7.53
N ALA A 94 -20.84 7.38 6.39
CA ALA A 94 -21.70 6.81 5.34
C ALA A 94 -21.18 5.44 4.85
N MET A 95 -19.87 5.34 4.60
CA MET A 95 -19.23 4.08 4.20
C MET A 95 -19.35 3.00 5.28
N ARG A 96 -19.27 3.35 6.57
CA ARG A 96 -19.45 2.41 7.68
C ARG A 96 -20.88 1.87 7.75
N GLU A 97 -21.88 2.70 7.52
CA GLU A 97 -23.28 2.29 7.50
C GLU A 97 -23.59 1.39 6.31
N GLU A 98 -23.15 1.79 5.11
CA GLU A 98 -23.28 0.99 3.90
C GLU A 98 -22.62 -0.38 4.07
N ASN A 99 -21.39 -0.41 4.59
CA ASN A 99 -20.70 -1.66 4.86
C ASN A 99 -21.49 -2.54 5.86
N GLN A 100 -22.03 -1.96 6.93
CA GLN A 100 -22.83 -2.75 7.88
C GLN A 100 -24.06 -3.36 7.22
N LYS A 101 -24.76 -2.63 6.35
CA LYS A 101 -25.90 -3.15 5.59
C LYS A 101 -25.49 -4.33 4.71
N LYS A 102 -24.45 -4.15 3.88
CA LYS A 102 -23.92 -5.22 3.00
C LYS A 102 -23.42 -6.44 3.80
N MET A 103 -22.78 -6.22 4.94
CA MET A 103 -22.34 -7.32 5.82
C MET A 103 -23.53 -8.13 6.38
N LYS A 104 -24.64 -7.48 6.75
CA LYS A 104 -25.87 -8.17 7.21
C LYS A 104 -26.55 -8.97 6.11
N GLU A 105 -26.44 -8.53 4.86
CA GLU A 105 -27.00 -9.25 3.71
C GLU A 105 -26.16 -10.48 3.31
N ILE A 106 -24.84 -10.40 3.49
CA ILE A 106 -23.92 -11.48 3.12
C ILE A 106 -23.79 -12.53 4.22
N LEU A 107 -23.71 -12.11 5.48
CA LEU A 107 -23.52 -13.00 6.62
C LEU A 107 -24.85 -13.50 7.17
N THR A 108 -24.86 -14.70 7.75
CA THR A 108 -25.99 -15.14 8.58
C THR A 108 -26.07 -14.31 9.87
N PRO A 109 -27.23 -14.26 10.55
CA PRO A 109 -27.35 -13.51 11.81
C PRO A 109 -26.30 -13.90 12.86
N ALA A 110 -26.02 -15.19 13.01
CA ALA A 110 -25.03 -15.70 13.95
C ALA A 110 -23.59 -15.29 13.57
N GLN A 111 -23.25 -15.36 12.28
CA GLN A 111 -21.94 -14.91 11.77
C GLN A 111 -21.78 -13.39 11.94
N TYR A 112 -22.84 -12.61 11.69
CA TYR A 112 -22.83 -11.16 11.84
C TYR A 112 -22.61 -10.75 13.31
N GLU A 113 -23.25 -11.43 14.25
CA GLU A 113 -23.05 -11.17 15.67
C GLU A 113 -21.61 -11.45 16.11
N LYS A 114 -21.03 -12.58 15.68
CA LYS A 114 -19.62 -12.91 15.96
C LYS A 114 -18.67 -11.89 15.34
N TRP A 115 -18.95 -11.44 14.12
CA TRP A 115 -18.19 -10.38 13.47
C TRP A 115 -18.24 -9.06 14.23
N GLU A 116 -19.42 -8.62 14.70
CA GLU A 116 -19.58 -7.40 15.47
C GLU A 116 -18.85 -7.47 16.83
N LYS A 117 -18.93 -8.61 17.53
CA LYS A 117 -18.17 -8.84 18.77
C LYS A 117 -16.67 -8.74 18.53
N SER A 118 -16.15 -9.39 17.48
CA SER A 118 -14.74 -9.31 17.11
C SER A 118 -14.29 -7.87 16.82
N ARG A 119 -15.10 -7.09 16.10
CA ARG A 119 -14.84 -5.66 15.87
C ARG A 119 -14.83 -4.84 17.14
N ALA A 120 -15.79 -5.07 18.04
CA ALA A 120 -15.88 -4.35 19.31
C ALA A 120 -14.63 -4.61 20.17
N GLU A 121 -14.19 -5.87 20.26
CA GLU A 121 -12.98 -6.25 20.98
C GLU A 121 -11.71 -5.64 20.37
N MET A 122 -11.60 -5.62 19.03
CA MET A 122 -10.50 -4.94 18.36
C MET A 122 -10.47 -3.44 18.65
N ARG A 123 -11.64 -2.79 18.71
CA ARG A 123 -11.74 -1.37 19.07
C ARG A 123 -11.29 -1.11 20.50
N LYS A 124 -11.62 -2.01 21.44
CA LYS A 124 -11.16 -1.91 22.84
C LYS A 124 -9.64 -2.11 22.96
N ARG A 125 -9.06 -2.97 22.12
CA ARG A 125 -7.63 -3.30 22.13
C ARG A 125 -6.75 -2.31 21.39
N ALA A 126 -7.30 -1.49 20.48
CA ALA A 126 -6.55 -0.42 19.86
C ALA A 126 -6.22 0.63 20.93
N PRO A 127 -4.96 0.79 21.36
CA PRO A 127 -4.58 1.86 22.27
C PRO A 127 -4.94 3.18 21.57
N GLY A 128 -5.60 4.08 22.28
CA GLY A 128 -6.02 5.37 21.76
C GLY A 128 -4.82 6.22 21.35
N GLU A 129 -4.30 6.03 20.13
CA GLU A 129 -3.29 6.90 19.56
C GLU A 129 -3.94 8.12 18.91
N ARG A 130 -3.96 9.17 19.72
CA ARG A 130 -3.73 10.60 19.43
C ARG A 130 -4.83 11.49 20.00
N LYS A 131 -4.78 11.65 21.33
CA LYS A 131 -4.84 12.99 21.91
C LYS A 131 -3.83 13.84 21.14
N GLY A 132 -4.33 14.81 20.38
CA GLY A 132 -3.50 15.75 19.64
C GLY A 132 -2.73 16.63 20.63
N GLU A 133 -1.55 16.20 21.04
CA GLU A 133 -0.51 17.07 21.56
C GLU A 133 0.62 17.01 20.54
N GLY A 134 0.45 17.80 19.47
CA GLY A 134 1.55 18.22 18.63
C GLY A 134 2.52 19.01 19.50
N LYS A 135 3.51 18.33 20.07
CA LYS A 135 4.68 18.95 20.69
C LYS A 135 5.56 19.51 19.57
N GLY A 136 5.08 20.58 18.94
CA GLY A 136 5.84 21.45 18.06
C GLY A 136 6.57 22.51 18.88
N GLU A 137 7.43 22.10 19.80
CA GLU A 137 8.38 22.99 20.48
C GLU A 137 9.80 22.48 20.19
N GLY A 138 10.16 22.56 18.91
CA GLY A 138 11.54 22.50 18.45
C GLY A 138 12.16 23.90 18.50
N LYS A 139 12.60 24.31 19.70
CA LYS A 139 13.69 25.28 19.95
C LYS A 139 13.71 26.57 19.13
N ALA A 140 12.94 27.56 19.57
CA ALA A 140 13.47 28.92 19.63
C ALA A 140 14.39 29.00 20.87
N GLN A 141 15.69 28.81 20.67
CA GLN A 141 16.68 29.24 21.67
C GLN A 141 17.73 30.06 20.95
N GLY A 142 17.67 31.37 21.18
CA GLY A 142 18.67 32.31 20.72
C GLY A 142 20.05 31.90 21.20
N LYS A 143 21.00 31.96 20.27
CA LYS A 143 22.36 32.37 20.63
C LYS A 143 22.38 33.89 20.55
N LYS A 144 22.21 34.50 21.71
CA LYS A 144 22.78 35.80 22.02
C LYS A 144 24.31 35.66 22.09
N ASP A 145 24.98 36.74 21.71
CA ASP A 145 26.31 37.19 22.12
C ASP A 145 27.56 36.47 21.55
N ALA A 146 28.13 37.08 20.51
CA ALA A 146 29.55 37.43 20.40
C ALA A 146 29.66 38.71 19.56
#